data_AF-A0A532V2B1-F1
#
_entry.id   AF-A0A532V2B1-F1
#
_cell.length_a   1.000
_cell.length_b   1.000
_cell.length_c   1.000
_cell.angle_alpha   90.00
_cell.angle_beta   90.00
_cell.angle_gamma   90.00
#
_symmetry.space_group_name_H-M   'P 1'
#
loop_
_entity.id
_entity.type
_entity.pdbx_description
1 polymer ?
#
loop_
_entity_poly.entity_id
_entity_poly.type
_entity_poly.pdbx_seq_one_letter_code
_entity_poly.pdbx_strand_id
1 'polypeptide(L)'
;MRYLTVDEVKAAVPTDVLARLTDDDVSHSITEKVIDDTKIETAILWAEAYVDAQLAKRYIVPLDFTAIQSEGARNLVKEASLQMTVYRLYARVEQEGIAKDKRELADRTLTDLASGKIELAGAEERARERIRYKAPKPRFSVNKED
;
A
#
# COMPACT_ATOMS: atom_id res chain seq x y z
N MET A 1 -9.85 2.17 -7.35
CA MET A 1 -9.00 2.86 -8.36
C MET A 1 -7.75 2.01 -8.51
N ARG A 2 -7.23 1.81 -9.73
CA ARG A 2 -6.02 1.00 -9.88
C ARG A 2 -4.75 1.83 -9.87
N TYR A 3 -3.75 1.37 -9.12
CA TYR A 3 -2.41 1.99 -9.10
C TYR A 3 -1.48 1.35 -10.12
N LEU A 4 -1.73 0.08 -10.43
CA LEU A 4 -0.91 -0.72 -11.33
C LEU A 4 -1.78 -1.55 -12.27
N THR A 5 -1.19 -1.85 -13.42
CA THR A 5 -1.70 -2.80 -14.41
C THR A 5 -0.86 -4.08 -14.40
N VAL A 6 -1.43 -5.17 -14.92
CA VAL A 6 -0.71 -6.44 -15.10
C VAL A 6 0.53 -6.25 -16.00
N ASP A 7 0.41 -5.44 -17.05
CA ASP A 7 1.53 -5.15 -17.96
C ASP A 7 2.66 -4.39 -17.28
N GLU A 8 2.36 -3.43 -16.39
CA GLU A 8 3.38 -2.74 -15.57
C GLU A 8 4.11 -3.72 -14.64
N VAL A 9 3.41 -4.71 -14.06
CA VAL A 9 4.05 -5.74 -13.24
C VAL A 9 4.94 -6.65 -14.09
N LYS A 10 4.46 -7.08 -15.27
CA LYS A 10 5.23 -7.89 -16.23
C LYS A 10 6.47 -7.16 -16.74
N ALA A 11 6.40 -5.85 -16.94
CA ALA A 11 7.54 -5.04 -17.34
C ALA A 11 8.57 -4.89 -16.20
N ALA A 12 8.11 -4.89 -14.94
CA ALA A 12 8.97 -4.65 -13.79
C ALA A 12 9.59 -5.92 -13.18
N VAL A 13 8.99 -7.09 -13.39
CA VAL A 13 9.43 -8.36 -12.79
C VAL A 13 9.86 -9.34 -13.90
N PRO A 14 11.04 -9.98 -13.79
CA PRO A 14 11.49 -10.94 -14.80
C PRO A 14 10.45 -12.05 -15.05
N THR A 15 10.21 -12.36 -16.33
CA THR A 15 9.26 -13.39 -16.78
C THR A 15 9.45 -14.73 -16.05
N ASP A 16 10.69 -15.12 -15.82
CA ASP A 16 11.06 -16.37 -15.15
C ASP A 16 10.62 -16.41 -13.68
N VAL A 17 10.70 -15.25 -13.02
CA VAL A 17 10.22 -15.10 -11.65
C VAL A 17 8.70 -15.15 -11.63
N LEU A 18 8.03 -14.42 -12.53
CA LEU A 18 6.57 -14.42 -12.59
C LEU A 18 6.01 -15.81 -12.87
N ALA A 19 6.53 -16.51 -13.89
CA ALA A 19 6.13 -17.88 -14.18
C ALA A 19 6.25 -18.77 -12.93
N ARG A 20 7.40 -18.72 -12.23
CA ARG A 20 7.60 -19.48 -10.98
C ARG A 20 6.65 -19.11 -9.84
N LEU A 21 6.21 -17.84 -9.77
CA LEU A 21 5.34 -17.35 -8.70
C LEU A 21 3.85 -17.51 -9.00
N THR A 22 3.51 -17.73 -10.27
CA THR A 22 2.11 -17.80 -10.74
C THR A 22 1.74 -19.13 -11.36
N ASP A 23 2.68 -20.01 -11.66
CA ASP A 23 2.39 -21.36 -12.13
C ASP A 23 2.19 -22.27 -10.91
N ASP A 24 0.96 -22.74 -10.69
CA ASP A 24 0.65 -23.71 -9.63
C ASP A 24 0.57 -25.13 -10.22
N ASP A 25 0.70 -25.29 -11.54
CA ASP A 25 0.49 -26.56 -12.21
C ASP A 25 1.82 -27.28 -12.44
N VAL A 26 2.02 -28.32 -11.62
CA VAL A 26 3.21 -29.18 -11.61
C VAL A 26 3.35 -30.01 -12.89
N SER A 27 2.36 -30.01 -13.79
CA SER A 27 2.36 -30.80 -15.02
C SER A 27 3.06 -30.12 -16.22
N HIS A 28 3.34 -28.82 -16.12
CA HIS A 28 4.03 -28.11 -17.20
C HIS A 28 5.49 -28.57 -17.31
N SER A 29 5.90 -28.94 -18.53
CA SER A 29 7.30 -29.20 -18.85
C SER A 29 8.13 -27.97 -18.50
N ILE A 30 9.35 -28.17 -17.98
CA ILE A 30 10.33 -27.12 -17.58
C ILE A 30 10.56 -26.06 -18.70
N THR A 31 10.22 -26.39 -19.94
CA THR A 31 10.33 -25.53 -21.12
C THR A 31 9.18 -24.54 -21.33
N GLU A 32 7.97 -24.80 -20.80
CA GLU A 32 6.81 -23.92 -21.02
C GLU A 32 6.61 -23.01 -19.80
N LYS A 33 6.93 -21.73 -19.97
CA LYS A 33 6.74 -20.72 -18.92
C LYS A 33 5.32 -20.16 -19.03
N VAL A 34 4.41 -20.68 -18.22
CA VAL A 34 3.04 -20.16 -18.14
C VAL A 34 2.99 -19.07 -17.07
N ILE A 35 2.44 -17.91 -17.42
CA ILE A 35 2.16 -16.83 -16.48
C ILE A 35 0.65 -16.74 -16.31
N ASP A 36 0.17 -16.89 -15.09
CA ASP A 36 -1.25 -16.74 -14.77
C ASP A 36 -1.55 -15.29 -14.36
N ASP A 37 -2.07 -14.54 -15.31
CA ASP A 37 -2.46 -13.13 -15.13
C ASP A 37 -3.53 -12.94 -14.04
N THR A 38 -4.38 -13.95 -13.79
CA THR A 38 -5.42 -13.88 -12.75
C THR A 38 -4.81 -13.79 -11.36
N LYS A 39 -3.66 -14.45 -11.16
CA LYS A 39 -2.94 -14.43 -9.87
C LYS A 39 -2.21 -13.12 -9.67
N ILE A 40 -1.64 -12.56 -10.73
CA ILE A 40 -1.06 -11.21 -10.72
C ILE A 40 -2.15 -10.19 -10.39
N GLU A 41 -3.30 -10.28 -11.06
CA GLU A 41 -4.44 -9.41 -10.84
C GLU A 41 -4.96 -9.47 -9.39
N THR A 42 -5.10 -10.68 -8.84
CA THR A 42 -5.49 -10.88 -7.44
C THR A 42 -4.46 -10.27 -6.47
N ALA A 43 -3.17 -10.36 -6.79
CA ALA A 43 -2.12 -9.76 -5.98
C ALA A 43 -2.14 -8.23 -6.05
N ILE A 44 -2.41 -7.65 -7.22
CA ILE A 44 -2.59 -6.20 -7.42
C ILE A 44 -3.76 -5.69 -6.56
N LEU A 45 -4.93 -6.33 -6.64
CA LEU A 45 -6.11 -5.93 -5.87
C LEU A 45 -5.86 -5.95 -4.36
N TRP A 46 -5.13 -6.97 -3.87
CA TRP A 46 -4.74 -7.03 -2.47
C TRP A 46 -3.78 -5.90 -2.09
N ALA A 47 -2.78 -5.63 -2.93
CA ALA A 47 -1.80 -4.57 -2.71
C ALA A 47 -2.45 -3.18 -2.70
N GLU A 48 -3.41 -2.93 -3.60
CA GLU A 48 -4.18 -1.68 -3.64
C GLU A 48 -4.96 -1.45 -2.36
N ALA A 49 -5.68 -2.47 -1.88
CA ALA A 49 -6.41 -2.39 -0.62
C ALA A 49 -5.48 -2.12 0.57
N TYR A 50 -4.28 -2.72 0.57
CA TYR A 50 -3.28 -2.48 1.61
C TYR A 50 -2.73 -1.05 1.57
N VAL A 51 -2.36 -0.56 0.38
CA VAL A 51 -1.87 0.80 0.19
C VAL A 51 -2.93 1.81 0.62
N ASP A 52 -4.19 1.63 0.21
CA ASP A 52 -5.30 2.47 0.64
C ASP A 52 -5.49 2.46 2.15
N ALA A 53 -5.44 1.29 2.78
CA ALA A 53 -5.56 1.18 4.23
C ALA A 53 -4.45 1.96 4.96
N GLN A 54 -3.21 1.97 4.44
CA GLN A 54 -2.12 2.75 5.03
C GLN A 54 -2.30 4.25 4.81
N LEU A 55 -2.68 4.67 3.61
CA LEU A 55 -2.83 6.08 3.24
C LEU A 55 -4.09 6.71 3.84
N ALA A 56 -5.10 5.90 4.17
CA ALA A 56 -6.32 6.31 4.88
C ALA A 56 -6.06 7.00 6.24
N LYS A 57 -4.85 6.89 6.79
CA LYS A 57 -4.44 7.61 8.00
C LYS A 57 -4.39 9.13 7.79
N ARG A 58 -4.14 9.60 6.56
CA ARG A 58 -4.02 11.02 6.23
C ARG A 58 -4.92 11.45 5.06
N TYR A 59 -5.18 10.57 4.10
CA TYR A 59 -5.91 10.90 2.89
C TYR A 59 -7.29 10.24 2.84
N ILE A 60 -8.21 10.81 2.05
CA ILE A 60 -9.45 10.14 1.67
C ILE A 60 -9.12 9.06 0.63
N VAL A 61 -9.67 7.87 0.84
CA VAL A 61 -9.46 6.70 -0.01
C VAL A 61 -10.79 6.16 -0.52
N PRO A 62 -10.86 5.54 -1.72
CA PRO A 62 -9.74 5.28 -2.64
C PRO A 62 -9.15 6.58 -3.21
N LEU A 63 -7.82 6.65 -3.38
CA LEU A 63 -7.19 7.87 -3.87
C LEU A 63 -7.59 8.15 -5.32
N ASP A 64 -7.88 9.42 -5.61
CA ASP A 64 -7.94 9.88 -6.98
C ASP A 64 -6.52 10.11 -7.51
N PHE A 65 -6.00 9.11 -8.21
CA PHE A 65 -4.65 9.15 -8.78
C PHE A 65 -4.48 10.24 -9.85
N THR A 66 -5.57 10.68 -10.48
CA THR A 66 -5.54 11.75 -11.48
C THR A 66 -5.45 13.14 -10.85
N ALA A 67 -5.95 13.29 -9.63
CA ALA A 67 -5.88 14.53 -8.86
C ALA A 67 -4.49 14.82 -8.28
N ILE A 68 -3.64 13.81 -8.13
CA ILE A 68 -2.28 13.98 -7.61
C ILE A 68 -1.41 14.71 -8.64
N GLN A 69 -0.96 15.91 -8.29
CA GLN A 69 -0.21 16.81 -9.16
C GLN A 69 1.27 16.46 -9.27
N SER A 70 1.86 15.92 -8.20
CA SER A 70 3.28 15.55 -8.17
C SER A 70 3.50 14.19 -8.82
N GLU A 71 4.21 14.18 -9.94
CA GLU A 71 4.59 12.94 -10.63
C GLU A 71 5.47 12.04 -9.76
N GLY A 72 6.47 12.61 -9.08
CA GLY A 72 7.32 11.85 -8.16
C GLY A 72 6.51 11.18 -7.04
N ALA A 73 5.50 11.87 -6.51
CA ALA A 73 4.64 11.33 -5.47
C ALA A 73 3.73 10.20 -6.00
N ARG A 74 3.19 10.33 -7.21
CA ARG A 74 2.46 9.23 -7.88
C ARG A 74 3.35 8.01 -8.09
N ASN A 75 4.59 8.23 -8.53
CA ASN A 75 5.55 7.14 -8.75
C ASN A 75 5.88 6.41 -7.45
N LEU A 76 5.96 7.11 -6.31
CA LEU A 76 6.15 6.47 -5.00
C LEU A 76 4.97 5.58 -4.59
N VAL A 77 3.73 6.00 -4.87
CA VAL A 77 2.55 5.15 -4.59
C VAL A 77 2.52 3.94 -5.52
N LYS A 78 2.84 4.12 -6.82
CA LYS A 78 2.99 3.01 -7.77
C LYS A 78 4.07 2.03 -7.33
N GLU A 79 5.23 2.54 -6.93
CA GLU A 79 6.34 1.72 -6.46
C GLU A 79 5.94 0.94 -5.20
N ALA A 80 5.33 1.58 -4.21
CA ALA A 80 4.86 0.90 -3.01
C ALA A 80 3.82 -0.20 -3.34
N SER A 81 2.89 0.08 -4.25
CA SER A 81 1.92 -0.90 -4.75
C SER A 81 2.61 -2.07 -5.47
N LEU A 82 3.68 -1.82 -6.23
CA LEU A 82 4.43 -2.85 -6.95
C LEU A 82 5.18 -3.75 -5.97
N GLN A 83 5.88 -3.15 -4.99
CA GLN A 83 6.58 -3.92 -3.95
C GLN A 83 5.58 -4.78 -3.16
N MET A 84 4.38 -4.26 -2.84
CA MET A 84 3.31 -5.03 -2.20
C MET A 84 2.75 -6.16 -3.07
N THR A 85 2.59 -5.92 -4.36
CA THR A 85 2.16 -6.95 -5.33
C THR A 85 3.18 -8.08 -5.38
N VAL A 86 4.47 -7.74 -5.51
CA VAL A 86 5.57 -8.71 -5.52
C VAL A 86 5.65 -9.47 -4.20
N TYR A 87 5.55 -8.77 -3.06
CA TYR A 87 5.45 -9.41 -1.74
C TYR A 87 4.33 -10.44 -1.71
N ARG A 88 3.13 -10.07 -2.17
CA ARG A 88 1.96 -10.97 -2.15
C ARG A 88 2.18 -12.19 -3.04
N LEU A 89 2.82 -12.05 -4.19
CA LEU A 89 3.18 -13.17 -5.06
C LEU A 89 4.19 -14.11 -4.40
N TYR A 90 5.26 -13.60 -3.80
CA TYR A 90 6.23 -14.44 -3.08
C TYR A 90 5.65 -15.11 -1.83
N ALA A 91 4.76 -14.42 -1.11
CA ALA A 91 4.10 -14.94 0.08
C ALA A 91 3.18 -16.14 -0.23
N ARG A 92 2.68 -16.27 -1.47
CA ARG A 92 1.89 -17.43 -1.90
C ARG A 92 2.70 -18.72 -1.96
N VAL A 93 3.98 -18.63 -2.29
CA VAL A 93 4.88 -19.77 -2.49
C VAL A 93 5.86 -19.96 -1.32
N GLU A 94 5.57 -19.36 -0.16
CA GLU A 94 6.33 -19.47 1.09
C GLU A 94 7.84 -19.10 0.98
N GLN A 95 8.21 -18.22 0.04
CA GLN A 95 9.59 -17.72 -0.08
C GLN A 95 9.80 -16.46 0.77
N GLU A 96 10.03 -16.65 2.08
CA GLU A 96 9.97 -15.58 3.09
C GLU A 96 11.01 -14.45 2.94
N GLY A 97 12.25 -14.77 2.53
CA GLY A 97 13.36 -13.80 2.53
C GLY A 97 13.11 -12.60 1.62
N ILE A 98 12.86 -12.86 0.34
CA ILE A 98 12.61 -11.81 -0.67
C ILE A 98 11.27 -11.12 -0.38
N ALA A 99 10.27 -11.85 0.12
CA ALA A 99 8.98 -11.29 0.48
C ALA A 99 9.12 -10.20 1.56
N LYS A 100 9.91 -10.45 2.61
CA LYS A 100 10.05 -9.52 3.73
C LYS A 100 10.67 -8.19 3.32
N ASP A 101 11.75 -8.21 2.54
CA ASP A 101 12.44 -7.00 2.10
C ASP A 101 11.52 -6.11 1.25
N LYS A 102 10.75 -6.72 0.35
CA LYS A 102 9.76 -6.02 -0.48
C LYS A 102 8.70 -5.34 0.37
N ARG A 103 8.25 -6.02 1.42
CA ARG A 103 7.29 -5.43 2.35
C ARG A 103 7.86 -4.26 3.13
N GLU A 104 9.05 -4.41 3.68
CA GLU A 104 9.68 -3.35 4.48
C GLU A 104 9.92 -2.07 3.66
N LEU A 105 10.33 -2.19 2.39
CA LEU A 105 10.51 -1.04 1.51
C LEU A 105 9.18 -0.30 1.26
N ALA A 106 8.11 -1.05 0.96
CA ALA A 106 6.79 -0.46 0.77
C ALA A 106 6.28 0.22 2.05
N ASP A 107 6.40 -0.44 3.20
CA ASP A 107 5.92 0.07 4.49
C ASP A 107 6.66 1.36 4.88
N ARG A 108 7.97 1.50 4.57
CA ARG A 108 8.72 2.75 4.78
C ARG A 108 8.13 3.90 3.95
N THR A 109 7.97 3.70 2.65
CA THR A 109 7.40 4.71 1.74
C THR A 109 5.98 5.10 2.16
N LEU A 110 5.13 4.13 2.45
CA LEU A 110 3.75 4.36 2.90
C LEU A 110 3.69 5.08 4.25
N THR A 111 4.64 4.81 5.15
CA THR A 111 4.75 5.52 6.43
C THR A 111 5.12 6.98 6.23
N ASP A 112 6.06 7.28 5.33
CA ASP A 112 6.47 8.65 5.03
C ASP A 112 5.36 9.46 4.35
N LEU A 113 4.56 8.82 3.48
CA LEU A 113 3.35 9.40 2.88
C LEU A 113 2.22 9.59 3.92
N ALA A 114 1.96 8.59 4.75
CA ALA A 114 0.88 8.63 5.75
C ALA A 114 1.16 9.61 6.90
N SER A 115 2.42 9.74 7.32
CA SER A 115 2.85 10.82 8.23
C SER A 115 2.91 12.18 7.51
N GLY A 116 2.97 12.13 6.17
CA GLY A 116 3.21 13.18 5.20
C GLY A 116 4.44 14.02 5.49
N LYS A 117 5.55 13.31 5.72
CA LYS A 117 6.88 13.80 5.38
C LYS A 117 7.02 13.99 3.87
N ILE A 118 6.31 13.16 3.10
CA ILE A 118 6.12 13.30 1.64
C ILE A 118 4.64 13.60 1.41
N GLU A 119 4.34 14.69 0.71
CA GLU A 119 2.96 15.11 0.48
C GLU A 119 2.44 14.66 -0.88
N LEU A 120 1.24 14.11 -0.90
CA LEU A 120 0.46 13.87 -2.13
C LEU A 120 -0.30 15.15 -2.51
N ALA A 121 0.40 16.14 -3.07
CA ALA A 121 -0.23 17.39 -3.50
C ALA A 121 -1.40 17.14 -4.47
N GLY A 122 -2.59 17.64 -4.14
CA GLY A 122 -3.83 17.44 -4.90
C GLY A 122 -4.68 16.25 -4.43
N ALA A 123 -4.16 15.38 -3.56
CA ALA A 123 -4.98 14.38 -2.87
C ALA A 123 -5.81 15.04 -1.75
N GLU A 124 -7.05 14.61 -1.60
CA GLU A 124 -7.91 15.09 -0.53
C GLU A 124 -7.45 14.52 0.82
N GLU A 125 -7.12 15.41 1.76
CA GLU A 125 -6.73 15.02 3.12
C GLU A 125 -7.96 14.78 3.98
N ARG A 126 -7.92 13.75 4.84
CA ARG A 126 -8.89 13.60 5.91
C ARG A 126 -8.74 14.75 6.89
N ALA A 127 -9.85 15.43 7.17
CA ALA A 127 -9.91 16.43 8.22
C ALA A 127 -9.41 15.82 9.54
N ARG A 128 -8.29 16.33 10.06
CA ARG A 128 -7.84 15.99 11.40
C ARG A 128 -8.78 16.66 12.39
N GLU A 129 -9.85 15.97 12.79
CA GLU A 129 -10.65 16.40 13.93
C GLU A 129 -9.75 16.38 15.16
N ARG A 130 -9.22 17.56 15.51
CA ARG A 130 -8.65 17.78 16.83
C ARG A 130 -9.81 17.76 17.80
N ILE A 131 -10.12 16.58 18.34
CA ILE A 131 -11.03 16.44 19.47
C ILE A 131 -10.38 17.18 20.65
N ARG A 132 -10.71 18.47 20.80
CA ARG A 132 -10.39 19.23 22.00
C ARG A 132 -11.34 18.74 23.09
N TYR A 133 -10.88 17.77 23.88
CA TYR A 133 -11.54 17.45 25.13
C TYR A 133 -11.51 18.70 26.02
N LYS A 134 -12.66 19.34 26.20
CA LYS A 134 -12.84 20.39 27.20
C LYS A 134 -12.89 19.67 28.54
N ALA A 135 -11.79 19.71 29.30
CA ALA A 135 -11.76 19.10 30.62
C ALA A 135 -12.92 19.69 31.46
N PRO A 136 -13.73 18.85 32.13
CA PRO A 136 -14.79 19.35 33.00
C PRO A 136 -14.17 20.20 34.11
N LYS A 137 -14.78 21.36 34.40
CA LYS A 137 -14.30 22.24 35.48
C LYS A 137 -14.31 21.45 36.80
N PRO A 138 -13.23 21.49 37.60
CA PRO A 138 -13.21 20.84 38.90
C PRO A 138 -14.33 21.40 39.79
N ARG A 139 -15.12 20.51 40.41
CA ARG A 139 -16.27 20.87 41.27
C ARG A 139 -15.89 21.25 42.71
N PHE A 140 -14.61 21.43 43.01
CA PHE A 140 -14.18 21.76 44.37
C PHE A 140 -14.16 23.28 44.56
N SER A 141 -15.32 23.84 44.92
CA SER A 141 -15.36 25.10 45.68
C SER A 141 -15.02 24.76 47.13
N VAL A 142 -13.78 25.01 47.53
CA VAL A 142 -13.43 25.04 48.96
C VAL A 142 -14.11 26.27 49.54
N ASN A 143 -15.23 26.08 50.24
CA ASN A 143 -15.77 27.12 51.10
C ASN A 143 -14.72 27.39 52.18
N LYS A 144 -14.08 28.56 52.11
CA LYS A 144 -13.41 29.14 53.27
C LYS A 144 -14.53 29.64 54.18
N GLU A 145 -14.79 28.92 55.26
CA GLU A 145 -15.48 29.50 56.41
C GLU A 145 -14.46 30.28 57.22
N ASP A 146 -14.83 31.53 57.54
CA ASP A 146 -14.09 32.52 58.34
C ASP A 146 -13.97 32.14 59.83
#